data_AF-A0A351NGV5-F1
#
_entry.id   AF-A0A351NGV5-F1
#
_cell.length_a   1.000
_cell.length_b   1.000
_cell.length_c   1.000
_cell.angle_alpha   90.00
_cell.angle_beta   90.00
_cell.angle_gamma   90.00
#
_symmetry.space_group_name_H-M   'P 1'
#
loop_
_entity.id
_entity.type
_entity.pdbx_description
1 polymer ?
#
loop_
_entity_poly.entity_id
_entity_poly.type
_entity_poly.pdbx_seq_one_letter_code
_entity_poly.pdbx_strand_id
1 'polypeptide(L)'
;TTTITGIEDLSEKWGAFGWDVIIADGHDYESILNAFTMAHKANGKPKMILFKTEMGHGVDFMAGTHEWHGKAPSAEQCEAAMKQLPETLGDF
;
A
#
# COMPACT_ATOMS: atom_id res chain seq x y z
N THR A 1 -22.55 -0.12 -1.14
CA THR A 1 -21.25 -0.26 -0.46
C THR A 1 -21.20 0.76 0.64
N THR A 2 -21.23 0.29 1.89
CA THR A 2 -21.34 1.13 3.08
C THR A 2 -20.01 1.85 3.30
N THR A 3 -20.01 3.15 3.05
CA THR A 3 -18.91 4.08 3.33
C THR A 3 -18.58 4.06 4.82
N ILE A 4 -17.36 3.67 5.18
CA ILE A 4 -16.83 3.90 6.53
C ILE A 4 -16.67 5.42 6.68
N THR A 5 -17.56 6.00 7.48
CA THR A 5 -17.66 7.45 7.73
C THR A 5 -16.56 7.91 8.69
N GLY A 6 -15.71 8.84 8.23
CA GLY A 6 -14.89 9.67 9.12
C GLY A 6 -13.57 10.17 8.54
N ILE A 7 -13.05 9.53 7.49
CA ILE A 7 -11.83 9.97 6.83
C ILE A 7 -12.22 10.69 5.54
N GLU A 8 -12.18 12.02 5.60
CA GLU A 8 -12.18 12.92 4.44
C GLU A 8 -11.04 12.55 3.47
N ASP A 9 -11.05 13.06 2.24
CA ASP A 9 -9.96 12.81 1.28
C ASP A 9 -8.61 13.16 1.93
N LEU A 10 -7.76 12.14 2.16
CA LEU A 10 -6.49 12.30 2.86
C LEU A 10 -5.58 13.29 2.11
N SER A 11 -5.67 13.34 0.78
CA SER A 11 -4.90 14.28 -0.02
C SER A 11 -5.31 15.72 0.27
N GLU A 12 -6.61 15.99 0.33
CA GLU A 12 -7.11 17.32 0.68
C GLU A 12 -6.73 17.69 2.12
N LYS A 13 -6.88 16.75 3.06
CA LYS A 13 -6.52 16.96 4.46
C LYS A 13 -5.06 17.34 4.63
N TRP A 14 -4.13 16.59 4.05
CA TRP A 14 -2.70 16.90 4.12
C TRP A 14 -2.36 18.19 3.37
N GLY A 15 -3.00 18.43 2.22
CA GLY A 15 -2.86 19.68 1.46
C GLY A 15 -3.28 20.90 2.27
N ALA A 16 -4.36 20.82 3.05
CA ALA A 16 -4.82 21.89 3.93
C ALA A 16 -3.81 22.25 5.04
N PHE A 17 -2.98 21.28 5.47
CA PHE A 17 -1.85 21.52 6.38
C PHE A 17 -0.58 22.01 5.68
N GLY A 18 -0.64 22.32 4.38
CA GLY A 18 0.47 22.88 3.61
C GLY A 18 1.48 21.84 3.09
N TRP A 19 1.13 20.55 3.12
CA TRP A 19 1.96 19.48 2.57
C TRP A 19 1.78 19.39 1.06
N ASP A 20 2.85 19.05 0.34
CA ASP A 20 2.71 18.57 -1.02
C ASP A 20 2.39 17.08 -0.99
N VAL A 21 1.22 16.71 -1.51
CA VAL A 21 0.76 15.34 -1.54
C VAL A 21 1.07 14.71 -2.89
N ILE A 22 1.65 13.52 -2.86
CA ILE A 22 1.96 12.69 -4.01
C ILE A 22 1.16 11.40 -3.83
N ILE A 23 0.36 11.04 -4.83
CA ILE A 23 -0.39 9.78 -4.83
C ILE A 23 0.33 8.82 -5.77
N ALA A 24 0.60 7.62 -5.29
CA ALA A 24 1.35 6.61 -6.03
C ALA A 24 0.72 5.23 -5.85
N ASP A 25 0.86 4.36 -6.84
CA ASP A 25 0.62 2.93 -6.66
C ASP A 25 1.72 2.34 -5.78
N GLY A 26 1.33 1.64 -4.71
CA GLY A 26 2.23 1.01 -3.75
C GLY A 26 2.65 -0.42 -4.12
N HIS A 27 2.15 -0.96 -5.24
CA HIS A 27 2.51 -2.28 -5.77
C HIS A 27 3.28 -2.21 -7.09
N ASP A 28 3.54 -1.00 -7.59
CA ASP A 28 4.37 -0.75 -8.77
C ASP A 28 5.69 -0.08 -8.37
N TYR A 29 6.81 -0.77 -8.61
CA TYR A 29 8.13 -0.28 -8.24
C TYR A 29 8.51 1.02 -8.96
N GLU A 30 8.12 1.19 -10.23
CA GLU A 30 8.41 2.43 -10.96
C GLU A 30 7.65 3.63 -10.37
N SER A 31 6.35 3.46 -10.07
CA SER A 31 5.52 4.43 -9.36
C SER A 31 6.12 4.83 -8.01
N ILE A 32 6.59 3.86 -7.21
CA ILE A 32 7.24 4.11 -5.92
C ILE A 32 8.52 4.95 -6.11
N LEU A 33 9.40 4.55 -7.01
CA LEU A 33 10.66 5.26 -7.28
C LEU A 33 10.42 6.68 -7.78
N ASN A 34 9.42 6.86 -8.66
CA ASN A 34 9.01 8.17 -9.15
C ASN A 34 8.46 9.05 -8.02
N ALA A 35 7.64 8.49 -7.12
CA ALA A 35 7.12 9.21 -5.96
C ALA A 35 8.23 9.69 -5.03
N PHE A 36 9.22 8.85 -4.74
CA PHE A 36 10.40 9.25 -3.97
C PHE A 36 11.23 10.32 -4.67
N THR A 37 11.42 10.19 -5.99
CA THR A 37 12.11 11.20 -6.81
C THR A 37 11.41 12.56 -6.73
N MET A 38 10.07 12.57 -6.78
CA MET A 38 9.27 13.80 -6.62
C MET A 38 9.37 14.37 -5.21
N ALA A 39 9.32 13.53 -4.18
CA ALA A 39 9.43 13.94 -2.78
C ALA A 39 10.80 14.55 -2.45
N HIS A 40 11.88 14.07 -3.07
CA HIS A 40 13.22 14.62 -2.87
C HIS A 40 13.40 16.05 -3.42
N LYS A 41 12.52 16.51 -4.32
CA LYS A 41 12.59 17.88 -4.86
C LYS A 41 12.24 18.89 -3.78
N ALA A 42 13.25 19.62 -3.32
CA ALA A 42 13.09 20.67 -2.33
C ALA A 42 12.31 21.87 -2.91
N ASN A 43 11.25 22.27 -2.21
CA ASN A 43 10.47 23.47 -2.52
C ASN A 43 9.92 24.16 -1.25
N GLY A 44 10.53 23.88 -0.09
CA GLY A 44 10.17 24.49 1.19
C GLY A 44 8.93 23.92 1.88
N LYS A 45 8.31 22.86 1.33
CA LYS A 45 7.14 22.20 1.92
C LYS A 45 7.42 20.75 2.34
N PRO A 46 6.78 20.26 3.41
CA PRO A 46 6.81 18.84 3.75
C PRO A 46 6.08 18.00 2.68
N LYS A 47 6.44 16.72 2.58
CA LYS A 47 5.98 15.80 1.53
C LYS A 47 5.18 14.65 2.11
N MET A 48 4.01 14.37 1.55
CA MET A 48 3.19 13.21 1.91
C MET A 48 3.06 12.31 0.69
N ILE A 49 3.54 11.07 0.78
CA ILE A 49 3.28 10.07 -0.27
C ILE A 49 2.15 9.17 0.22
N LEU A 50 0.99 9.25 -0.44
CA LEU A 50 -0.16 8.39 -0.22
C LEU A 50 -0.08 7.21 -1.20
N PHE A 51 0.47 6.10 -0.72
CA PHE A 51 0.47 4.85 -1.50
C PHE A 51 -0.92 4.22 -1.50
N LYS A 52 -1.43 3.93 -2.70
CA LYS A 52 -2.58 3.07 -2.90
C LYS A 52 -2.11 1.64 -2.77
N THR A 53 -2.60 0.93 -1.76
CA THR A 53 -2.25 -0.46 -1.49
C THR A 53 -3.51 -1.30 -1.30
N GLU A 54 -3.30 -2.61 -1.35
CA GLU A 54 -4.29 -3.63 -1.07
C GLU A 54 -3.73 -4.52 0.03
N MET A 55 -4.43 -4.61 1.15
CA MET A 55 -4.00 -5.50 2.24
C MET A 55 -4.14 -6.94 1.77
N GLY A 56 -3.10 -7.75 1.96
CA GLY A 56 -3.04 -9.13 1.48
C GLY A 56 -2.72 -9.26 -0.01
N HIS A 57 -2.24 -8.20 -0.67
CA HIS A 57 -1.88 -8.23 -2.10
C HIS A 57 -0.97 -9.41 -2.45
N GLY A 58 -1.26 -10.06 -3.58
CA GLY A 58 -0.54 -11.23 -4.07
C GLY A 58 -1.06 -12.58 -3.55
N VAL A 59 -2.02 -12.60 -2.62
CA VAL A 59 -2.65 -13.83 -2.13
C VAL A 59 -4.17 -13.67 -2.18
N ASP A 60 -4.83 -14.43 -3.04
CA ASP A 60 -6.26 -14.31 -3.38
C ASP A 60 -7.20 -14.34 -2.16
N PHE A 61 -6.97 -15.24 -1.21
CA PHE A 61 -7.82 -15.40 -0.03
C PHE A 61 -7.50 -14.39 1.08
N MET A 62 -6.38 -13.66 0.96
CA MET A 62 -6.00 -12.58 1.88
C MET A 62 -6.33 -11.19 1.35
N ALA A 63 -6.26 -11.01 0.03
CA ALA A 63 -6.48 -9.74 -0.64
C ALA A 63 -7.90 -9.19 -0.39
N GLY A 64 -7.98 -7.91 -0.04
CA GLY A 64 -9.26 -7.18 0.02
C GLY A 64 -10.16 -7.53 1.21
N THR A 65 -9.69 -8.30 2.19
CA THR A 65 -10.45 -8.67 3.39
C THR A 65 -9.75 -8.26 4.68
N HIS A 66 -10.52 -7.87 5.70
CA HIS A 66 -10.01 -7.49 7.01
C HIS A 66 -9.67 -8.70 7.89
N GLU A 67 -10.11 -9.91 7.52
CA GLU A 67 -9.92 -11.13 8.32
C GLU A 67 -8.45 -11.40 8.63
N TRP A 68 -7.56 -11.06 7.70
CA TRP A 68 -6.13 -11.32 7.77
C TRP A 68 -5.32 -10.21 8.42
N HIS A 69 -5.97 -9.19 9.01
CA HIS A 69 -5.26 -8.09 9.67
C HIS A 69 -4.37 -8.56 10.85
N GLY A 70 -4.80 -9.60 11.57
CA GLY A 70 -4.06 -10.11 12.74
C GLY A 70 -4.16 -11.62 12.93
N LYS A 71 -4.62 -12.36 11.91
CA LYS A 71 -4.80 -13.82 11.96
C LYS A 71 -3.64 -14.49 11.25
N ALA A 72 -3.01 -15.47 11.91
CA ALA A 72 -1.98 -16.29 11.28
C ALA A 72 -2.62 -17.37 10.36
N PRO A 73 -2.06 -17.64 9.18
CA PRO A 73 -2.51 -18.74 8.32
C PRO A 73 -2.19 -20.11 8.94
N SER A 74 -3.00 -21.12 8.64
CA SER A 74 -2.63 -22.52 8.90
C SER A 74 -1.44 -22.94 8.04
N ALA A 75 -0.85 -24.10 8.31
CA ALA A 75 0.23 -24.65 7.49
C ALA A 75 -0.21 -24.83 6.01
N GLU A 76 -1.42 -25.32 5.78
CA GLU A 76 -2.00 -25.51 4.45
C GLU A 76 -2.24 -24.18 3.73
N GLN A 77 -2.72 -23.16 4.45
CA GLN A 77 -2.94 -21.82 3.91
C GLN A 77 -1.62 -21.12 3.60
N CYS A 78 -0.58 -21.34 4.42
CA CYS A 78 0.76 -20.84 4.16
C CYS A 78 1.31 -21.42 2.86
N GLU A 79 1.25 -22.74 2.68
CA GLU A 79 1.69 -23.39 1.44
C GLU A 79 0.91 -22.88 0.21
N ALA A 80 -0.41 -22.69 0.35
CA ALA A 80 -1.24 -22.14 -0.71
C ALA A 80 -0.88 -20.69 -1.07
N ALA A 81 -0.57 -19.86 -0.07
CA ALA A 81 -0.15 -18.47 -0.27
C ALA A 81 1.21 -18.39 -0.98
N MET A 82 2.19 -19.21 -0.54
CA MET A 82 3.53 -19.22 -1.14
C MET A 82 3.50 -19.57 -2.63
N LYS A 83 2.60 -20.45 -3.07
CA LYS A 83 2.43 -20.79 -4.50
C LYS A 83 1.93 -19.62 -5.36
N GLN A 84 1.35 -18.58 -4.76
CA GLN A 84 0.84 -17.41 -5.49
C GLN A 84 1.88 -16.30 -5.58
N LEU A 85 2.90 -16.32 -4.73
CA LEU A 85 3.93 -15.29 -4.68
C LEU A 85 5.08 -15.65 -5.62
N PRO A 86 5.55 -14.70 -6.46
CA PRO A 86 6.70 -14.94 -7.32
C PRO A 86 7.96 -15.09 -6.46
N GLU A 87 8.65 -16.20 -6.63
CA GLU A 87 9.96 -16.43 -6.01
C GLU A 87 11.00 -15.52 -6.69
N THR A 88 11.77 -14.78 -5.88
CA THR A 88 12.72 -13.79 -6.40
C THR A 88 14.18 -14.13 -6.12
N LEU A 89 14.48 -14.88 -5.05
CA LEU A 89 15.85 -15.15 -4.61
C LEU A 89 16.18 -16.64 -4.37
N GLY A 90 15.29 -17.56 -4.72
CA GLY A 90 15.57 -19.01 -4.64
C GLY A 90 15.58 -19.57 -3.20
N ASP A 91 15.07 -18.81 -2.24
CA ASP A 91 15.23 -19.03 -0.80
C ASP A 91 14.00 -19.60 -0.10
N PHE A 92 12.98 -20.04 -0.84
CA PHE A 92 11.72 -20.58 -0.28
C PHE A 92 11.22 -21.85 -0.97
#